data_AF-A0A345XLJ7-F1
#
_entry.id   AF-A0A345XLJ7-F1
#
_cell.length_a   1.000
_cell.length_b   1.000
_cell.length_c   1.000
_cell.angle_alpha   90.00
_cell.angle_beta   90.00
_cell.angle_gamma   90.00
#
_symmetry.space_group_name_H-M   'P 1'
#
loop_
_entity.id
_entity.type
_entity.pdbx_description
1 polymer ?
#
loop_
_entity_poly.entity_id
_entity_poly.type
_entity_poly.pdbx_seq_one_letter_code
_entity_poly.pdbx_strand_id
1 'polypeptide(L)'
;MRGSTRPAPGHDDHYLNWLRTAQPHPPEEQAEAVRRAEELMAYVRETWLPEPKMQDGPQTRYFRELDARADQLPPPHLPFFWDNVSYLLHGWFATGAWRRARQAEEKHALPVDADHLIANALLLTGDFGLRGPEQGRHLRWLQEALPPERAHRETARFIEATAARNSLEPPADLVGLVRTATAAAGLGAEENTRLLGVMVRGECAWRAHETLLQDIAEVFAAARPDDEVRLRLLSLFTRTQTKTNGKGLLQVLRKSGAFEAMVSGRLVPEGGCGGWLTGFVDHYSYYWTPNVSLKSQPLPAELYALLPELAGPLKAEGKPVRIHHERGRRGRLDGRLADTCLQLGISVQDPGPGTLLDLPPRRKDDYAHLRADPVLGPRTARVVFRPGGGGLLV
;
A
#
# COMPACT_ATOMS: atom_id res chain seq x y z
N MET A 1 -29.10 -18.17 -28.71
CA MET A 1 -28.62 -17.59 -27.44
C MET A 1 -29.24 -16.21 -27.31
N ARG A 2 -30.26 -16.04 -26.47
CA ARG A 2 -30.84 -14.72 -26.19
C ARG A 2 -29.84 -13.95 -25.34
N GLY A 3 -29.52 -12.72 -25.72
CA GLY A 3 -28.65 -11.84 -24.93
C GLY A 3 -29.22 -11.71 -23.53
N SER A 4 -28.55 -12.32 -22.56
CA SER A 4 -28.88 -12.17 -21.15
C SER A 4 -28.44 -10.77 -20.74
N THR A 5 -29.41 -9.88 -20.53
CA THR A 5 -29.19 -8.58 -19.88
C THR A 5 -28.87 -8.85 -18.42
N ARG A 6 -27.60 -9.15 -18.11
CA ARG A 6 -27.16 -9.25 -16.71
C ARG A 6 -27.32 -7.88 -16.04
N PRO A 7 -27.81 -7.83 -14.79
CA PRO A 7 -27.91 -6.57 -14.06
C PRO A 7 -26.52 -5.97 -13.85
N ALA A 8 -26.42 -4.64 -13.86
CA ALA A 8 -25.17 -3.97 -13.55
C ALA A 8 -24.68 -4.34 -12.13
N PRO A 9 -23.35 -4.45 -11.91
CA PRO A 9 -22.77 -4.59 -10.57
C PRO A 9 -23.16 -3.46 -9.61
N GLY A 10 -23.15 -3.73 -8.31
CA GLY A 10 -23.28 -2.71 -7.27
C GLY A 10 -24.68 -2.37 -6.77
N HIS A 11 -25.69 -3.15 -7.16
CA HIS A 11 -27.02 -3.05 -6.56
C HIS A 11 -27.17 -4.03 -5.39
N ASP A 12 -27.78 -3.60 -4.29
CA ASP A 12 -27.99 -4.43 -3.09
C ASP A 12 -28.81 -5.70 -3.34
N ASP A 13 -29.58 -5.71 -4.44
CA ASP A 13 -30.36 -6.85 -4.92
C ASP A 13 -29.82 -7.46 -6.22
N HIS A 14 -28.51 -7.31 -6.52
CA HIS A 14 -27.91 -7.79 -7.76
C HIS A 14 -28.22 -9.28 -8.02
N TYR A 15 -28.08 -10.13 -7.00
CA TYR A 15 -28.36 -11.56 -7.11
C TYR A 15 -29.85 -11.85 -7.34
N LEU A 16 -30.74 -11.19 -6.60
CA LEU A 16 -32.18 -11.37 -6.74
C LEU A 16 -32.69 -10.87 -8.10
N ASN A 17 -32.12 -9.76 -8.59
CA ASN A 17 -32.46 -9.23 -9.91
C ASN A 17 -32.02 -10.19 -11.01
N TRP A 18 -30.79 -10.73 -10.94
CA TRP A 18 -30.35 -11.78 -11.86
C TRP A 18 -31.28 -12.99 -11.82
N LEU A 19 -31.61 -13.48 -10.63
CA LEU A 19 -32.44 -14.68 -10.48
C LEU A 19 -33.83 -14.49 -11.09
N ARG A 20 -34.46 -13.33 -10.86
CA ARG A 20 -35.80 -12.98 -11.39
C ARG A 20 -35.80 -12.77 -12.90
N THR A 21 -34.72 -12.22 -13.47
CA THR A 21 -34.64 -11.86 -14.89
C THR A 21 -34.12 -12.98 -15.78
N ALA A 22 -33.08 -13.70 -15.33
CA ALA A 22 -32.47 -14.78 -16.08
C ALA A 22 -33.27 -16.09 -16.02
N GLN A 23 -34.10 -16.26 -14.97
CA GLN A 23 -34.93 -17.45 -14.71
C GLN A 23 -34.18 -18.76 -15.02
N PRO A 24 -33.09 -19.06 -14.29
CA PRO A 24 -32.24 -20.21 -14.57
C PRO A 24 -32.89 -21.56 -14.23
N HIS A 25 -34.05 -21.56 -13.56
CA HIS A 25 -34.79 -22.76 -13.15
C HIS A 25 -36.03 -22.99 -14.03
N PRO A 26 -36.57 -24.23 -14.04
CA PRO A 26 -37.92 -24.47 -14.52
C PRO A 26 -38.95 -23.54 -13.85
N PRO A 27 -40.01 -23.09 -14.55
CA PRO A 27 -40.99 -22.15 -14.02
C PRO A 27 -41.58 -22.54 -12.65
N GLU A 28 -41.80 -23.84 -12.43
CA GLU A 28 -42.32 -24.41 -11.20
C GLU A 28 -41.37 -24.33 -9.99
N GLU A 29 -40.05 -24.30 -10.23
CA GLU A 29 -39.02 -24.22 -9.18
C GLU A 29 -38.50 -22.79 -8.97
N GLN A 30 -38.72 -21.91 -9.96
CA GLN A 30 -38.20 -20.55 -9.96
C GLN A 30 -38.70 -19.71 -8.78
N ALA A 31 -39.97 -19.85 -8.39
CA ALA A 31 -40.54 -19.10 -7.26
C ALA A 31 -39.93 -19.53 -5.92
N GLU A 32 -39.71 -20.84 -5.73
CA GLU A 32 -39.05 -21.39 -4.54
C GLU A 32 -37.59 -20.95 -4.46
N ALA A 33 -36.86 -20.98 -5.58
CA ALA A 33 -35.48 -20.51 -5.67
C ALA A 33 -35.35 -19.02 -5.30
N VAL A 34 -36.28 -18.18 -5.79
CA VAL A 34 -36.34 -16.76 -5.42
C VAL A 34 -36.60 -16.59 -3.93
N ARG A 35 -37.57 -17.31 -3.35
CA ARG A 35 -37.87 -17.20 -1.92
C ARG A 35 -36.67 -17.58 -1.05
N ARG A 36 -36.00 -18.69 -1.36
CA ARG A 36 -34.79 -19.11 -0.62
C ARG A 36 -33.64 -18.10 -0.75
N ALA A 37 -33.47 -17.53 -1.95
CA ALA A 37 -32.47 -16.49 -2.17
C ALA A 37 -32.81 -15.21 -1.36
N GLU A 38 -34.08 -14.82 -1.28
CA GLU A 38 -34.54 -13.69 -0.47
C GLU A 38 -34.30 -13.93 1.03
N GLU A 39 -34.65 -15.11 1.54
CA GLU A 39 -34.38 -15.51 2.93
C GLU A 39 -32.88 -15.46 3.26
N LEU A 40 -32.03 -15.95 2.36
CA LEU A 40 -30.58 -15.91 2.55
C LEU A 40 -30.01 -14.48 2.51
N MET A 41 -30.47 -13.64 1.57
CA MET A 41 -30.04 -12.25 1.50
C MET A 41 -30.56 -11.41 2.66
N ALA A 42 -31.76 -11.71 3.18
CA ALA A 42 -32.25 -11.12 4.42
C ALA A 42 -31.33 -11.48 5.59
N TYR A 43 -30.94 -12.75 5.72
CA TYR A 43 -29.97 -13.17 6.73
C TYR A 43 -28.64 -12.41 6.63
N VAL A 44 -28.09 -12.24 5.41
CA VAL A 44 -26.84 -11.46 5.21
C VAL A 44 -26.99 -10.04 5.76
N ARG A 45 -28.10 -9.37 5.44
CA ARG A 45 -28.38 -7.99 5.87
C ARG A 45 -28.63 -7.87 7.38
N GLU A 46 -29.33 -8.83 7.96
CA GLU A 46 -29.72 -8.79 9.39
C GLU A 46 -28.60 -9.21 10.33
N THR A 47 -27.71 -10.09 9.90
CA THR A 47 -26.66 -10.64 10.77
C THR A 47 -25.29 -10.02 10.56
N TRP A 48 -25.12 -9.21 9.53
CA TRP A 48 -23.92 -8.41 9.36
C TRP A 48 -23.88 -7.31 10.42
N LEU A 49 -22.96 -7.45 11.39
CA LEU A 49 -22.66 -6.44 12.41
C LEU A 49 -21.34 -5.73 12.03
N PRO A 50 -21.37 -4.47 11.59
CA PRO A 50 -20.16 -3.71 11.29
C PRO A 50 -19.51 -3.22 12.59
N GLU A 51 -19.13 -4.11 13.51
CA GLU A 51 -18.41 -3.68 14.71
C GLU A 51 -16.91 -3.51 14.43
N PRO A 52 -16.31 -2.34 14.73
CA PRO A 52 -14.94 -2.01 14.31
C PRO A 52 -13.82 -2.76 15.04
N LYS A 53 -14.12 -3.63 16.01
CA LYS A 53 -13.13 -4.22 16.93
C LYS A 53 -13.39 -5.67 17.31
N MET A 54 -13.96 -6.49 16.43
CA MET A 54 -13.98 -7.92 16.70
C MET A 54 -12.59 -8.53 16.41
N GLN A 55 -11.96 -9.15 17.41
CA GLN A 55 -10.84 -10.08 17.22
C GLN A 55 -11.22 -11.12 16.16
N ASP A 56 -10.28 -11.74 15.45
CA ASP A 56 -10.52 -12.60 14.27
C ASP A 56 -11.57 -13.75 14.42
N GLY A 57 -11.98 -14.06 15.66
CA GLY A 57 -12.93 -15.14 16.02
C GLY A 57 -14.35 -15.00 15.44
N PRO A 58 -15.12 -13.92 15.73
CA PRO A 58 -16.48 -13.76 15.21
C PRO A 58 -16.54 -13.58 13.68
N GLN A 59 -15.50 -13.01 13.06
CA GLN A 59 -15.44 -12.79 11.61
C GLN A 59 -15.27 -14.11 10.84
N THR A 60 -14.35 -14.96 11.31
CA THR A 60 -14.17 -16.32 10.79
C THR A 60 -15.44 -17.14 10.97
N ARG A 61 -16.14 -16.93 12.10
CA ARG A 61 -17.42 -17.58 12.37
C ARG A 61 -18.53 -17.11 11.42
N TYR A 62 -18.67 -15.81 11.18
CA TYR A 62 -19.66 -15.26 10.24
C TYR A 62 -19.52 -15.89 8.86
N PHE A 63 -18.31 -15.85 8.29
CA PHE A 63 -18.09 -16.45 6.98
C PHE A 63 -18.27 -17.96 6.98
N ARG A 64 -17.91 -18.68 8.05
CA ARG A 64 -18.16 -20.12 8.16
C ARG A 64 -19.65 -20.46 8.16
N GLU A 65 -20.45 -19.70 8.92
CA GLU A 65 -21.91 -19.87 8.96
C GLU A 65 -22.54 -19.52 7.62
N LEU A 66 -22.06 -18.46 6.98
CA LEU A 66 -22.55 -18.04 5.66
C LEU A 66 -22.15 -19.03 4.55
N ASP A 67 -20.93 -19.57 4.59
CA ASP A 67 -20.46 -20.62 3.68
C ASP A 67 -21.37 -21.86 3.79
N ALA A 68 -21.68 -22.32 5.00
CA ALA A 68 -22.55 -23.47 5.23
C ALA A 68 -23.99 -23.28 4.69
N ARG A 69 -24.49 -22.03 4.67
CA ARG A 69 -25.79 -21.70 4.07
C ARG A 69 -25.69 -21.57 2.55
N ALA A 70 -24.61 -20.95 2.05
CA ALA A 70 -24.37 -20.79 0.62
C ALA A 70 -24.17 -22.14 -0.07
N ASP A 71 -23.57 -23.12 0.59
CA ASP A 71 -23.39 -24.50 0.08
C ASP A 71 -24.71 -25.21 -0.24
N GLN A 72 -25.85 -24.70 0.24
CA GLN A 72 -27.19 -25.21 -0.09
C GLN A 72 -27.74 -24.63 -1.40
N LEU A 73 -27.10 -23.61 -1.97
CA LEU A 73 -27.49 -23.03 -3.24
C LEU A 73 -27.01 -23.89 -4.42
N PRO A 74 -27.76 -23.94 -5.53
CA PRO A 74 -27.26 -24.53 -6.77
C PRO A 74 -25.96 -23.84 -7.21
N PRO A 75 -24.95 -24.57 -7.74
CA PRO A 75 -23.66 -23.98 -8.10
C PRO A 75 -23.72 -22.72 -8.96
N PRO A 76 -24.60 -22.60 -9.99
CA PRO A 76 -24.70 -21.38 -10.80
C PRO A 76 -25.11 -20.11 -10.03
N HIS A 77 -25.65 -20.25 -8.83
CA HIS A 77 -26.06 -19.11 -7.99
C HIS A 77 -24.90 -18.51 -7.22
N LEU A 78 -23.91 -19.34 -6.86
CA LEU A 78 -22.85 -18.98 -5.94
C LEU A 78 -22.08 -17.72 -6.38
N PRO A 79 -21.69 -17.53 -7.66
CA PRO A 79 -20.98 -16.33 -8.06
C PRO A 79 -21.81 -15.05 -7.87
N PHE A 80 -23.09 -15.07 -8.25
CA PHE A 80 -23.99 -13.92 -8.12
C PHE A 80 -24.31 -13.62 -6.66
N PHE A 81 -24.53 -14.65 -5.84
CA PHE A 81 -24.73 -14.51 -4.41
C PHE A 81 -23.51 -13.84 -3.76
N TRP A 82 -22.31 -14.38 -4.00
CA TRP A 82 -21.08 -13.85 -3.40
C TRP A 82 -20.68 -12.47 -3.94
N ASP A 83 -20.92 -12.18 -5.22
CA ASP A 83 -20.78 -10.84 -5.78
C ASP A 83 -21.73 -9.87 -5.08
N ASN A 84 -22.99 -10.25 -4.84
CA ASN A 84 -23.94 -9.40 -4.14
C ASN A 84 -23.55 -9.17 -2.67
N VAL A 85 -23.06 -10.20 -1.98
CA VAL A 85 -22.48 -10.08 -0.63
C VAL A 85 -21.29 -9.11 -0.66
N SER A 86 -20.45 -9.12 -1.70
CA SER A 86 -19.31 -8.21 -1.80
C SER A 86 -19.71 -6.73 -1.89
N TYR A 87 -20.89 -6.41 -2.44
CA TYR A 87 -21.43 -5.04 -2.50
C TYR A 87 -21.98 -4.54 -1.17
N LEU A 88 -22.41 -5.45 -0.29
CA LEU A 88 -22.94 -5.11 1.03
C LEU A 88 -21.84 -4.95 2.09
N LEU A 89 -20.61 -5.36 1.76
CA LEU A 89 -19.48 -5.42 2.67
C LEU A 89 -18.36 -4.47 2.23
N HIS A 90 -17.41 -4.18 3.13
CA HIS A 90 -16.25 -3.33 2.82
C HIS A 90 -14.91 -3.99 3.20
N GLY A 91 -13.84 -3.52 2.58
CA GLY A 91 -12.45 -3.91 2.79
C GLY A 91 -12.21 -5.41 2.66
N TRP A 92 -11.67 -5.99 3.73
CA TRP A 92 -11.33 -7.41 3.77
C TRP A 92 -12.55 -8.33 3.53
N PHE A 93 -13.74 -7.90 3.97
CA PHE A 93 -14.96 -8.69 3.83
C PHE A 93 -15.47 -8.71 2.39
N ALA A 94 -15.47 -7.55 1.72
CA ALA A 94 -15.76 -7.47 0.28
C ALA A 94 -14.79 -8.33 -0.53
N THR A 95 -13.50 -8.23 -0.23
CA THR A 95 -12.46 -9.07 -0.84
C THR A 95 -12.71 -10.57 -0.60
N GLY A 96 -13.13 -10.95 0.61
CA GLY A 96 -13.42 -12.33 0.98
C GLY A 96 -14.63 -12.92 0.26
N ALA A 97 -15.67 -12.12 0.03
CA ALA A 97 -16.84 -12.51 -0.76
C ALA A 97 -16.51 -12.61 -2.26
N TRP A 98 -15.81 -11.61 -2.81
CA TRP A 98 -15.29 -11.65 -4.18
C TRP A 98 -14.49 -12.95 -4.46
N ARG A 99 -13.56 -13.29 -3.56
CA ARG A 99 -12.77 -14.52 -3.69
C ARG A 99 -13.65 -15.76 -3.81
N ARG A 100 -14.72 -15.85 -3.00
CA ARG A 100 -15.64 -16.99 -3.01
C ARG A 100 -16.43 -17.07 -4.31
N ALA A 101 -16.85 -15.92 -4.87
CA ALA A 101 -17.50 -15.88 -6.17
C ALA A 101 -16.60 -16.51 -7.25
N ARG A 102 -15.35 -16.08 -7.32
CA ARG A 102 -14.36 -16.57 -8.29
C ARG A 102 -13.98 -18.03 -8.03
N GLN A 103 -13.86 -18.45 -6.77
CA GLN A 103 -13.61 -19.86 -6.41
C GLN A 103 -14.77 -20.77 -6.80
N ALA A 104 -16.02 -20.30 -6.69
CA ALA A 104 -17.18 -21.06 -7.13
C ALA A 104 -17.19 -21.24 -8.66
N GLU A 105 -16.85 -20.18 -9.41
CA GLU A 105 -16.69 -20.27 -10.87
C GLU A 105 -15.66 -21.34 -11.27
N GLU A 106 -14.48 -21.33 -10.65
CA GLU A 106 -13.43 -22.32 -10.91
C GLU A 106 -13.84 -23.73 -10.47
N LYS A 107 -14.30 -23.90 -9.24
CA LYS A 107 -14.65 -25.20 -8.64
C LYS A 107 -15.72 -25.93 -9.44
N HIS A 108 -16.66 -25.19 -10.01
CA HIS A 108 -17.80 -25.74 -10.74
C HIS A 108 -17.71 -25.55 -12.26
N ALA A 109 -16.56 -25.08 -12.77
CA ALA A 109 -16.32 -24.80 -14.18
C ALA A 109 -17.44 -23.95 -14.82
N LEU A 110 -17.91 -22.93 -14.10
CA LEU A 110 -19.00 -22.07 -14.54
C LEU A 110 -18.52 -21.05 -15.58
N PRO A 111 -19.37 -20.67 -16.55
CA PRO A 111 -19.02 -19.65 -17.53
C PRO A 111 -18.88 -18.27 -16.88
N VAL A 112 -17.74 -17.63 -17.12
CA VAL A 112 -17.45 -16.26 -16.68
C VAL A 112 -17.89 -15.27 -17.77
N ASP A 113 -18.71 -14.29 -17.40
CA ASP A 113 -18.98 -13.13 -18.25
C ASP A 113 -17.90 -12.08 -18.00
N ALA A 114 -17.09 -11.85 -19.02
CA ALA A 114 -15.96 -10.96 -18.93
C ALA A 114 -16.38 -9.51 -18.63
N ASP A 115 -17.44 -9.02 -19.25
CA ASP A 115 -17.88 -7.62 -19.08
C ASP A 115 -18.41 -7.38 -17.66
N HIS A 116 -19.21 -8.32 -17.15
CA HIS A 116 -19.67 -8.29 -15.75
C HIS A 116 -18.49 -8.35 -14.78
N LEU A 117 -17.54 -9.27 -15.01
CA LEU A 117 -16.40 -9.44 -14.11
C LEU A 117 -15.50 -8.19 -14.06
N ILE A 118 -15.24 -7.56 -15.21
CA ILE A 118 -14.50 -6.29 -15.29
C ILE A 118 -15.23 -5.18 -14.54
N ALA A 119 -16.53 -5.00 -14.81
CA ALA A 119 -17.32 -3.95 -14.19
C ALA A 119 -17.39 -4.13 -12.65
N ASN A 120 -17.52 -5.38 -12.20
CA ASN A 120 -17.55 -5.71 -10.78
C ASN A 120 -16.17 -5.47 -10.11
N ALA A 121 -15.07 -5.89 -10.76
CA ALA A 121 -13.72 -5.62 -10.26
C ALA A 121 -13.43 -4.11 -10.12
N LEU A 122 -13.86 -3.30 -11.08
CA LEU A 122 -13.72 -1.83 -11.04
C LEU A 122 -14.50 -1.22 -9.88
N LEU A 123 -15.73 -1.67 -9.66
CA LEU A 123 -16.55 -1.22 -8.54
C LEU A 123 -15.89 -1.55 -7.20
N LEU A 124 -15.45 -2.80 -7.02
CA LEU A 124 -14.86 -3.27 -5.77
C LEU A 124 -13.48 -2.67 -5.52
N THR A 125 -12.65 -2.49 -6.54
CA THR A 125 -11.35 -1.82 -6.34
C THR A 125 -11.54 -0.37 -5.94
N GLY A 126 -12.62 0.28 -6.37
CA GLY A 126 -12.92 1.67 -6.03
C GLY A 126 -13.50 1.84 -4.63
N ASP A 127 -14.78 1.49 -4.47
CA ASP A 127 -15.60 1.95 -3.33
C ASP A 127 -15.61 0.98 -2.14
N PHE A 128 -15.27 -0.29 -2.39
CA PHE A 128 -15.38 -1.35 -1.38
C PHE A 128 -14.02 -1.91 -0.96
N GLY A 129 -12.96 -1.71 -1.74
CA GLY A 129 -11.59 -2.10 -1.44
C GLY A 129 -11.26 -3.57 -1.74
N LEU A 130 -10.72 -3.84 -2.93
CA LEU A 130 -10.10 -5.12 -3.27
C LEU A 130 -8.63 -5.13 -2.81
N ARG A 131 -8.17 -6.19 -2.13
CA ARG A 131 -6.77 -6.30 -1.66
C ARG A 131 -5.80 -6.80 -2.73
N GLY A 132 -4.52 -6.46 -2.58
CA GLY A 132 -3.43 -6.74 -3.52
C GLY A 132 -3.41 -8.15 -4.14
N PRO A 133 -3.58 -9.26 -3.39
CA PRO A 133 -3.59 -10.59 -4.00
C PRO A 133 -4.75 -10.83 -4.98
N GLU A 134 -5.96 -10.35 -4.66
CA GLU A 134 -7.12 -10.49 -5.55
C GLU A 134 -7.06 -9.49 -6.70
N GLN A 135 -6.53 -8.29 -6.48
CA GLN A 135 -6.19 -7.36 -7.56
C GLN A 135 -5.23 -8.02 -8.56
N GLY A 136 -4.14 -8.64 -8.08
CA GLY A 136 -3.17 -9.32 -8.92
C GLY A 136 -3.76 -10.52 -9.68
N ARG A 137 -4.66 -11.28 -9.04
CA ARG A 137 -5.42 -12.35 -9.70
C ARG A 137 -6.32 -11.82 -10.82
N HIS A 138 -7.05 -10.73 -10.58
CA HIS A 138 -7.88 -10.10 -11.60
C HIS A 138 -7.04 -9.60 -12.79
N LEU A 139 -5.91 -8.93 -12.53
CA LEU A 139 -5.02 -8.45 -13.58
C LEU A 139 -4.43 -9.60 -14.43
N ARG A 140 -4.06 -10.74 -13.83
CA ARG A 140 -3.66 -11.94 -14.58
C ARG A 140 -4.79 -12.49 -15.43
N TRP A 141 -6.00 -12.58 -14.86
CA TRP A 141 -7.17 -13.03 -15.60
C TRP A 141 -7.44 -12.14 -16.83
N LEU A 142 -7.30 -10.81 -16.72
CA LEU A 142 -7.43 -9.91 -17.89
C LEU A 142 -6.47 -10.29 -19.01
N GLN A 143 -5.22 -10.63 -18.67
CA GLN A 143 -4.17 -10.98 -19.63
C GLN A 143 -4.37 -12.36 -20.25
N GLU A 144 -4.93 -13.30 -19.50
CA GLU A 144 -5.18 -14.67 -19.95
C GLU A 144 -6.48 -14.78 -20.77
N ALA A 145 -7.51 -14.02 -20.42
CA ALA A 145 -8.87 -14.19 -20.96
C ALA A 145 -9.23 -13.24 -22.11
N LEU A 146 -8.50 -12.13 -22.29
CA LEU A 146 -8.86 -11.07 -23.25
C LEU A 146 -7.79 -10.88 -24.33
N PRO A 147 -8.15 -10.39 -25.53
CA PRO A 147 -7.18 -9.94 -26.52
C PRO A 147 -6.23 -8.88 -25.93
N PRO A 148 -4.95 -8.85 -26.34
CA PRO A 148 -3.92 -8.02 -25.71
C PRO A 148 -4.27 -6.54 -25.55
N GLU A 149 -4.83 -5.90 -26.58
CA GLU A 149 -5.19 -4.48 -26.57
C GLU A 149 -6.31 -4.21 -25.57
N ARG A 150 -7.27 -5.14 -25.46
CA ARG A 150 -8.35 -5.07 -24.50
C ARG A 150 -7.81 -5.31 -23.08
N ALA A 151 -6.97 -6.31 -22.89
CA ALA A 151 -6.36 -6.62 -21.60
C ALA A 151 -5.57 -5.43 -21.02
N HIS A 152 -4.76 -4.78 -21.87
CA HIS A 152 -4.04 -3.55 -21.52
C HIS A 152 -4.98 -2.41 -21.14
N ARG A 153 -6.00 -2.12 -21.96
CA ARG A 153 -6.96 -1.05 -21.66
C ARG A 153 -7.69 -1.28 -20.34
N GLU A 154 -8.16 -2.50 -20.07
CA GLU A 154 -8.85 -2.81 -18.82
C GLU A 154 -7.88 -2.82 -17.62
N THR A 155 -6.61 -3.21 -17.82
CA THR A 155 -5.55 -3.06 -16.80
C THR A 155 -5.33 -1.59 -16.45
N ALA A 156 -5.26 -0.70 -17.44
CA ALA A 156 -5.10 0.74 -17.23
C ALA A 156 -6.28 1.31 -16.44
N ARG A 157 -7.51 1.00 -16.85
CA ARG A 157 -8.74 1.42 -16.15
C ARG A 157 -8.78 0.91 -14.72
N PHE A 158 -8.33 -0.33 -14.48
CA PHE A 158 -8.27 -0.91 -13.14
C PHE A 158 -7.28 -0.16 -12.25
N ILE A 159 -6.06 0.09 -12.73
CA ILE A 159 -5.03 0.85 -12.00
C ILE A 159 -5.51 2.27 -11.69
N GLU A 160 -6.17 2.93 -12.64
CA GLU A 160 -6.76 4.27 -12.45
C GLU A 160 -7.84 4.28 -11.37
N ALA A 161 -8.76 3.29 -11.40
CA ALA A 161 -9.77 3.14 -10.37
C ALA A 161 -9.17 2.86 -8.98
N THR A 162 -8.13 2.00 -8.93
CA THR A 162 -7.40 1.69 -7.70
C THR A 162 -6.71 2.93 -7.15
N ALA A 163 -5.99 3.69 -7.97
CA ALA A 163 -5.30 4.89 -7.53
C ALA A 163 -6.26 5.97 -7.01
N ALA A 164 -7.43 6.12 -7.64
CA ALA A 164 -8.38 7.17 -7.29
C ALA A 164 -9.10 6.95 -5.95
N ARG A 165 -9.39 5.70 -5.57
CA ARG A 165 -10.32 5.41 -4.46
C ARG A 165 -9.87 4.30 -3.52
N ASN A 166 -8.94 3.44 -3.94
CA ASN A 166 -8.48 2.35 -3.10
C ASN A 166 -7.38 2.80 -2.14
N SER A 167 -7.60 2.56 -0.86
CA SER A 167 -6.58 2.77 0.18
C SER A 167 -5.92 1.47 0.64
N LEU A 168 -6.30 0.31 0.09
CA LEU A 168 -5.71 -1.00 0.39
C LEU A 168 -4.39 -1.21 -0.35
N GLU A 169 -3.61 -2.20 0.12
CA GLU A 169 -2.29 -2.47 -0.46
C GLU A 169 -2.39 -2.92 -1.93
N PRO A 170 -1.47 -2.43 -2.81
CA PRO A 170 -1.39 -2.86 -4.19
C PRO A 170 -0.86 -4.31 -4.31
N PRO A 171 -0.98 -4.95 -5.49
CA PRO A 171 -0.38 -6.25 -5.75
C PRO A 171 1.14 -6.19 -5.58
N ALA A 172 1.73 -7.20 -4.93
CA ALA A 172 3.18 -7.27 -4.74
C ALA A 172 3.94 -7.33 -6.08
N ASP A 173 3.40 -8.02 -7.08
CA ASP A 173 3.95 -8.16 -8.43
C ASP A 173 3.26 -7.21 -9.44
N LEU A 174 2.87 -6.01 -9.02
CA LEU A 174 2.22 -5.06 -9.92
C LEU A 174 3.10 -4.71 -11.13
N VAL A 175 4.42 -4.62 -10.95
CA VAL A 175 5.36 -4.30 -12.03
C VAL A 175 5.39 -5.40 -13.10
N GLY A 176 5.42 -6.68 -12.69
CA GLY A 176 5.35 -7.79 -13.63
C GLY A 176 4.04 -7.78 -14.42
N LEU A 177 2.92 -7.57 -13.72
CA LEU A 177 1.59 -7.50 -14.34
C LEU A 177 1.48 -6.36 -15.36
N VAL A 178 1.97 -5.17 -15.02
CA VAL A 178 2.00 -4.02 -15.92
C VAL A 178 2.86 -4.31 -17.15
N ARG A 179 4.08 -4.85 -16.96
CA ARG A 179 4.98 -5.20 -18.07
C ARG A 179 4.38 -6.24 -19.01
N THR A 180 3.73 -7.28 -18.49
CA THR A 180 3.08 -8.30 -19.31
C THR A 180 1.95 -7.70 -20.15
N ALA A 181 1.09 -6.88 -19.54
CA ALA A 181 -0.03 -6.26 -20.25
C ALA A 181 0.44 -5.30 -21.34
N THR A 182 1.44 -4.45 -21.07
CA THR A 182 1.95 -3.49 -22.06
C THR A 182 2.73 -4.17 -23.18
N ALA A 183 3.59 -5.14 -22.86
CA ALA A 183 4.36 -5.87 -23.86
C ALA A 183 3.44 -6.65 -24.83
N ALA A 184 2.39 -7.29 -24.31
CA ALA A 184 1.42 -7.99 -25.15
C ALA A 184 0.68 -7.04 -26.11
N ALA A 185 0.44 -5.80 -25.69
CA ALA A 185 -0.16 -4.75 -26.52
C ALA A 185 0.85 -3.99 -27.42
N GLY A 186 2.12 -4.40 -27.47
CA GLY A 186 3.16 -3.76 -28.27
C GLY A 186 3.65 -2.41 -27.73
N LEU A 187 3.42 -2.13 -26.44
CA LEU A 187 3.79 -0.89 -25.76
C LEU A 187 5.11 -1.04 -24.98
N GLY A 188 5.82 0.08 -24.79
CA GLY A 188 7.18 0.10 -24.25
C GLY A 188 7.30 0.58 -22.80
N ALA A 189 8.54 0.93 -22.42
CA ALA A 189 8.87 1.41 -21.07
C ALA A 189 8.12 2.67 -20.65
N GLU A 190 7.80 3.57 -21.59
CA GLU A 190 7.05 4.80 -21.30
C GLU A 190 5.65 4.51 -20.76
N GLU A 191 4.96 3.51 -21.32
CA GLU A 191 3.63 3.12 -20.87
C GLU A 191 3.68 2.43 -19.49
N ASN A 192 4.71 1.61 -19.26
CA ASN A 192 4.95 1.02 -17.93
C ASN A 192 5.13 2.12 -16.88
N THR A 193 5.95 3.13 -17.19
CA THR A 193 6.19 4.29 -16.33
C THR A 193 4.89 5.07 -16.11
N ARG A 194 4.09 5.31 -17.16
CA ARG A 194 2.81 6.02 -17.05
C ARG A 194 1.86 5.31 -16.09
N LEU A 195 1.65 4.01 -16.26
CA LEU A 195 0.73 3.21 -15.44
C LEU A 195 1.19 3.12 -13.97
N LEU A 196 2.48 2.87 -13.73
CA LEU A 196 3.01 2.85 -12.37
C LEU A 196 3.00 4.24 -11.73
N GLY A 197 3.20 5.29 -12.52
CA GLY A 197 3.03 6.69 -12.10
C GLY A 197 1.61 6.99 -11.60
N VAL A 198 0.58 6.48 -12.29
CA VAL A 198 -0.82 6.57 -11.83
C VAL A 198 -0.97 5.93 -10.45
N MET A 199 -0.43 4.72 -10.23
CA MET A 199 -0.52 4.05 -8.92
C MET A 199 0.18 4.86 -7.83
N VAL A 200 1.39 5.36 -8.08
CA VAL A 200 2.18 6.18 -7.12
C VAL A 200 1.41 7.42 -6.65
N ARG A 201 0.62 8.04 -7.54
CA ARG A 201 -0.25 9.18 -7.20
C ARG A 201 -1.39 8.81 -6.26
N GLY A 202 -1.84 7.56 -6.25
CA GLY A 202 -2.93 7.09 -5.41
C GLY A 202 -2.58 6.96 -3.92
N GLU A 203 -3.61 6.77 -3.10
CA GLU A 203 -3.46 6.54 -1.66
C GLU A 203 -2.98 5.11 -1.34
N CYS A 204 -3.25 4.14 -2.20
CA CYS A 204 -2.74 2.77 -2.05
C CYS A 204 -1.21 2.69 -2.01
N ALA A 205 -0.49 3.64 -2.64
CA ALA A 205 0.97 3.70 -2.65
C ALA A 205 1.55 3.79 -1.22
N TRP A 206 0.85 4.40 -0.27
CA TRP A 206 1.29 4.45 1.13
C TRP A 206 1.38 3.07 1.78
N ARG A 207 0.71 2.06 1.22
CA ARG A 207 0.76 0.66 1.67
C ARG A 207 1.62 -0.23 0.79
N ALA A 208 2.34 0.34 -0.18
CA ALA A 208 3.24 -0.42 -1.04
C ALA A 208 4.31 -1.16 -0.23
N HIS A 209 4.59 -2.38 -0.65
CA HIS A 209 5.69 -3.16 -0.09
C HIS A 209 7.05 -2.61 -0.55
N GLU A 210 8.07 -2.83 0.27
CA GLU A 210 9.45 -2.45 -0.04
C GLU A 210 9.91 -2.98 -1.41
N THR A 211 9.65 -4.26 -1.69
CA THR A 211 10.03 -4.90 -2.95
C THR A 211 9.34 -4.26 -4.16
N LEU A 212 8.07 -3.89 -4.02
CA LEU A 212 7.34 -3.20 -5.08
C LEU A 212 7.97 -1.84 -5.40
N LEU A 213 8.41 -1.08 -4.39
CA LEU A 213 9.11 0.19 -4.62
C LEU A 213 10.45 -0.03 -5.35
N GLN A 214 11.17 -1.11 -5.03
CA GLN A 214 12.41 -1.46 -5.72
C GLN A 214 12.15 -1.82 -7.19
N ASP A 215 11.10 -2.60 -7.47
CA ASP A 215 10.73 -2.97 -8.83
C ASP A 215 10.27 -1.75 -9.64
N ILE A 216 9.52 -0.83 -9.02
CA ILE A 216 9.13 0.46 -9.63
C ILE A 216 10.38 1.29 -9.94
N ALA A 217 11.38 1.30 -9.04
CA ALA A 217 12.63 2.00 -9.26
C ALA A 217 13.33 1.52 -10.55
N GLU A 218 13.33 0.22 -10.84
CA GLU A 218 13.89 -0.30 -12.09
C GLU A 218 13.14 0.17 -13.33
N VAL A 219 11.80 0.27 -13.27
CA VAL A 219 11.02 0.83 -14.40
C VAL A 219 11.35 2.31 -14.59
N PHE A 220 11.38 3.08 -13.52
CA PHE A 220 11.66 4.52 -13.59
C PHE A 220 13.10 4.87 -13.98
N ALA A 221 14.05 3.95 -13.76
CA ALA A 221 15.40 4.08 -14.31
C ALA A 221 15.42 3.94 -15.84
N ALA A 222 14.56 3.10 -16.42
CA ALA A 222 14.48 2.90 -17.86
C ALA A 222 13.73 4.04 -18.57
N ALA A 223 12.67 4.57 -17.95
CA ALA A 223 11.94 5.73 -18.43
C ALA A 223 11.49 6.59 -17.24
N ARG A 224 12.04 7.80 -17.13
CA ARG A 224 11.76 8.69 -15.99
C ARG A 224 10.29 9.14 -15.99
N PRO A 225 9.62 9.12 -14.84
CA PRO A 225 8.25 9.62 -14.73
C PRO A 225 8.21 11.16 -14.81
N ASP A 226 7.03 11.74 -14.93
CA ASP A 226 6.81 13.19 -14.90
C ASP A 226 7.11 13.81 -13.52
N ASP A 227 7.13 15.15 -13.45
CA ASP A 227 7.43 15.89 -12.21
C ASP A 227 6.33 15.72 -11.14
N GLU A 228 5.08 15.43 -11.51
CA GLU A 228 3.98 15.22 -10.57
C GLU A 228 4.19 13.90 -9.80
N VAL A 229 4.54 12.82 -10.50
CA VAL A 229 4.90 11.55 -9.88
C VAL A 229 6.16 11.70 -9.01
N ARG A 230 7.19 12.40 -9.49
CA ARG A 230 8.41 12.64 -8.71
C ARG A 230 8.13 13.41 -7.43
N LEU A 231 7.29 14.45 -7.50
CA LEU A 231 6.89 15.22 -6.33
C LEU A 231 6.09 14.37 -5.34
N ARG A 232 5.19 13.50 -5.84
CA ARG A 232 4.48 12.54 -4.99
C ARG A 232 5.41 11.55 -4.31
N LEU A 233 6.43 11.04 -4.99
CA LEU A 233 7.41 10.14 -4.38
C LEU A 233 8.14 10.80 -3.20
N LEU A 234 8.40 12.11 -3.27
CA LEU A 234 9.04 12.84 -2.18
C LEU A 234 8.16 12.93 -0.92
N SER A 235 6.84 12.87 -1.05
CA SER A 235 5.91 12.80 0.09
C SER A 235 5.52 11.38 0.49
N LEU A 236 5.92 10.36 -0.27
CA LEU A 236 5.51 8.97 -0.07
C LEU A 236 6.32 8.32 1.07
N PHE A 237 5.84 8.39 2.31
CA PHE A 237 6.40 7.65 3.45
C PHE A 237 5.54 6.43 3.78
N THR A 238 5.87 5.27 3.21
CA THR A 238 5.06 4.04 3.33
C THR A 238 4.76 3.65 4.79
N ARG A 239 3.49 3.37 5.07
CA ARG A 239 2.97 2.91 6.36
C ARG A 239 2.80 1.38 6.35
N THR A 240 3.90 0.64 6.30
CA THR A 240 3.84 -0.82 6.38
C THR A 240 3.89 -1.29 7.83
N GLN A 241 3.10 -2.31 8.18
CA GLN A 241 3.15 -2.95 9.51
C GLN A 241 4.38 -3.88 9.68
N THR A 242 5.13 -4.10 8.60
CA THR A 242 6.36 -4.89 8.58
C THR A 242 7.59 -4.00 8.77
N LYS A 243 8.69 -4.62 9.20
CA LYS A 243 9.99 -3.96 9.35
C LYS A 243 10.51 -3.50 7.97
N THR A 244 10.38 -2.21 7.66
CA THR A 244 11.05 -1.54 6.53
C THR A 244 11.90 -0.41 7.08
N ASN A 245 13.10 -0.23 6.52
CA ASN A 245 13.99 0.90 6.83
C ASN A 245 13.99 1.99 5.73
N GLY A 246 13.06 1.91 4.77
CA GLY A 246 12.90 2.91 3.71
C GLY A 246 13.88 2.82 2.55
N LYS A 247 14.65 1.72 2.43
CA LYS A 247 15.64 1.53 1.36
C LYS A 247 15.01 1.59 -0.04
N GLY A 248 13.86 0.95 -0.24
CA GLY A 248 13.11 0.92 -1.49
C GLY A 248 12.61 2.31 -1.89
N LEU A 249 12.17 3.11 -0.92
CA LEU A 249 11.83 4.51 -1.14
C LEU A 249 13.05 5.31 -1.64
N LEU A 250 14.22 5.17 -0.99
CA LEU A 250 15.43 5.87 -1.41
C LEU A 250 15.88 5.46 -2.81
N GLN A 251 15.75 4.17 -3.15
CA GLN A 251 16.09 3.66 -4.47
C GLN A 251 15.15 4.23 -5.55
N VAL A 252 13.83 4.25 -5.33
CA VAL A 252 12.89 4.82 -6.30
C VAL A 252 13.08 6.33 -6.44
N LEU A 253 13.37 7.05 -5.36
CA LEU A 253 13.66 8.49 -5.41
C LEU A 253 14.88 8.81 -6.28
N ARG A 254 15.94 8.01 -6.18
CA ARG A 254 17.13 8.14 -7.03
C ARG A 254 16.86 7.77 -8.48
N LYS A 255 16.29 6.59 -8.71
CA LYS A 255 16.09 6.08 -10.08
C LYS A 255 15.05 6.88 -10.87
N SER A 256 14.06 7.46 -10.20
CA SER A 256 13.09 8.35 -10.83
C SER A 256 13.61 9.76 -11.13
N GLY A 257 14.74 10.17 -10.57
CA GLY A 257 15.24 11.55 -10.64
C GLY A 257 14.56 12.51 -9.65
N ALA A 258 13.71 12.01 -8.75
CA ALA A 258 13.01 12.84 -7.77
C ALA A 258 13.98 13.43 -6.73
N PHE A 259 14.98 12.66 -6.31
CA PHE A 259 15.99 13.14 -5.36
C PHE A 259 16.85 14.26 -5.96
N GLU A 260 17.31 14.10 -7.20
CA GLU A 260 18.09 15.10 -7.93
C GLU A 260 17.28 16.39 -8.17
N ALA A 261 15.98 16.23 -8.47
CA ALA A 261 15.06 17.36 -8.60
C ALA A 261 14.85 18.09 -7.27
N MET A 262 14.84 17.36 -6.15
CA MET A 262 14.80 17.95 -4.81
C MET A 262 16.08 18.72 -4.47
N VAL A 263 17.25 18.10 -4.66
CA VAL A 263 18.55 18.72 -4.35
C VAL A 263 18.82 19.97 -5.20
N SER A 264 18.40 19.96 -6.46
CA SER A 264 18.51 21.14 -7.34
C SER A 264 17.49 22.25 -7.03
N GLY A 265 16.52 22.01 -6.14
CA GLY A 265 15.44 22.94 -5.83
C GLY A 265 14.35 23.04 -6.91
N ARG A 266 14.40 22.19 -7.96
CA ARG A 266 13.36 22.12 -8.99
C ARG A 266 12.03 21.63 -8.41
N LEU A 267 12.10 20.64 -7.53
CA LEU A 267 10.94 20.14 -6.78
C LEU A 267 11.17 20.36 -5.30
N VAL A 268 10.21 20.98 -4.61
CA VAL A 268 10.33 21.27 -3.19
C VAL A 268 9.27 20.47 -2.44
N PRO A 269 9.64 19.46 -1.64
CA PRO A 269 8.68 18.74 -0.82
C PRO A 269 8.13 19.64 0.30
N GLU A 270 7.04 19.20 0.91
CA GLU A 270 6.48 19.89 2.08
C GLU A 270 7.53 19.98 3.20
N GLY A 271 7.76 21.19 3.71
CA GLY A 271 8.79 21.46 4.72
C GLY A 271 10.23 21.49 4.19
N GLY A 272 10.44 21.43 2.88
CA GLY A 272 11.77 21.47 2.25
C GLY A 272 12.57 20.18 2.42
N CYS A 273 13.86 20.22 2.07
CA CYS A 273 14.79 19.13 2.29
C CYS A 273 14.89 18.76 3.77
N GLY A 274 14.85 19.75 4.67
CA GLY A 274 14.85 19.53 6.12
C GLY A 274 13.61 18.75 6.57
N GLY A 275 12.42 19.18 6.15
CA GLY A 275 11.16 18.49 6.42
C GLY A 275 11.12 17.07 5.85
N TRP A 276 11.67 16.86 4.65
CA TRP A 276 11.77 15.53 4.05
C TRP A 276 12.68 14.59 4.87
N LEU A 277 13.88 15.04 5.25
CA LEU A 277 14.81 14.23 6.05
C LEU A 277 14.20 13.91 7.42
N THR A 278 13.54 14.89 8.04
CA THR A 278 12.76 14.70 9.27
C THR A 278 11.67 13.64 9.09
N GLY A 279 10.87 13.73 8.02
CA GLY A 279 9.82 12.78 7.70
C GLY A 279 10.34 11.36 7.49
N PHE A 280 11.49 11.22 6.82
CA PHE A 280 12.16 9.94 6.61
C PHE A 280 12.57 9.29 7.95
N VAL A 281 13.24 10.06 8.80
CA VAL A 281 13.67 9.61 10.13
C VAL A 281 12.47 9.20 10.98
N ASP A 282 11.40 9.97 10.95
CA ASP A 282 10.18 9.71 11.73
C ASP A 282 9.47 8.42 11.33
N HIS A 283 9.52 8.04 10.05
CA HIS A 283 8.85 6.84 9.54
C HIS A 283 9.73 5.59 9.61
N TYR A 284 11.05 5.73 9.45
CA TYR A 284 11.92 4.57 9.22
C TYR A 284 12.96 4.32 10.31
N SER A 285 13.11 5.19 11.32
CA SER A 285 14.01 4.90 12.45
C SER A 285 13.40 3.91 13.45
N TYR A 286 12.07 3.77 13.48
CA TYR A 286 11.35 2.99 14.47
C TYR A 286 10.21 2.17 13.87
N TYR A 287 9.90 1.03 14.49
CA TYR A 287 8.77 0.19 14.11
C TYR A 287 8.08 -0.37 15.36
N TRP A 288 6.78 -0.61 15.24
CA TRP A 288 5.99 -1.28 16.27
C TRP A 288 6.10 -2.80 16.11
N THR A 289 6.39 -3.51 17.19
CA THR A 289 6.28 -4.96 17.24
C THR A 289 4.84 -5.42 17.51
N PRO A 290 4.48 -6.69 17.23
CA PRO A 290 3.14 -7.21 17.50
C PRO A 290 2.66 -7.06 18.95
N ASN A 291 3.58 -7.04 19.91
CA ASN A 291 3.32 -6.77 21.33
C ASN A 291 3.32 -5.25 21.66
N VAL A 292 3.04 -4.39 20.68
CA VAL A 292 2.90 -2.93 20.80
C VAL A 292 4.11 -2.29 21.50
N SER A 293 5.31 -2.80 21.22
CA SER A 293 6.56 -2.19 21.68
C SER A 293 7.23 -1.44 20.54
N LEU A 294 7.60 -0.19 20.75
CA LEU A 294 8.35 0.59 19.78
C LEU A 294 9.83 0.17 19.85
N LYS A 295 10.38 -0.34 18.74
CA LYS A 295 11.78 -0.70 18.61
C LYS A 295 12.48 0.20 17.61
N SER A 296 13.76 0.52 17.89
CA SER A 296 14.63 1.17 16.92
C SER A 296 15.15 0.18 15.88
N GLN A 297 15.51 0.71 14.73
CA GLN A 297 16.19 -0.04 13.68
C GLN A 297 17.23 0.85 13.00
N PRO A 298 18.30 0.25 12.45
CA PRO A 298 19.31 1.02 11.75
C PRO A 298 18.75 1.60 10.45
N LEU A 299 19.10 2.87 10.19
CA LEU A 299 18.84 3.52 8.92
C LEU A 299 19.70 2.89 7.79
N PRO A 300 19.19 2.86 6.55
CA PRO A 300 19.86 2.21 5.42
C PRO A 300 21.13 2.96 5.01
N ALA A 301 22.11 2.23 4.48
CA ALA A 301 23.38 2.81 3.99
C ALA A 301 23.13 3.85 2.88
N GLU A 302 22.11 3.61 2.08
CA GLU A 302 21.62 4.48 1.03
C GLU A 302 21.35 5.90 1.55
N LEU A 303 20.73 6.06 2.73
CA LEU A 303 20.47 7.39 3.30
C LEU A 303 21.78 8.17 3.48
N TYR A 304 22.79 7.54 4.08
CA TYR A 304 24.09 8.16 4.34
C TYR A 304 24.83 8.53 3.06
N ALA A 305 24.63 7.77 1.98
CA ALA A 305 25.19 8.10 0.67
C ALA A 305 24.56 9.36 0.06
N LEU A 306 23.31 9.71 0.43
CA LEU A 306 22.63 10.89 -0.08
C LEU A 306 22.92 12.17 0.72
N LEU A 307 23.34 12.05 1.98
CA LEU A 307 23.56 13.21 2.86
C LEU A 307 24.56 14.25 2.31
N PRO A 308 25.68 13.88 1.66
CA PRO A 308 26.60 14.87 1.09
C PRO A 308 25.93 15.78 0.05
N GLU A 309 25.03 15.23 -0.77
CA GLU A 309 24.28 16.00 -1.77
C GLU A 309 23.19 16.87 -1.12
N LEU A 310 22.58 16.42 -0.02
CA LEU A 310 21.61 17.22 0.74
C LEU A 310 22.27 18.35 1.55
N ALA A 311 23.56 18.26 1.86
CA ALA A 311 24.20 19.21 2.77
C ALA A 311 24.09 20.66 2.30
N GLY A 312 24.27 20.92 1.00
CA GLY A 312 24.13 22.26 0.42
C GLY A 312 22.72 22.84 0.61
N PRO A 313 21.68 22.18 0.08
CA PRO A 313 20.28 22.59 0.26
C PRO A 313 19.87 22.74 1.73
N LEU A 314 20.24 21.79 2.60
CA LEU A 314 19.90 21.86 4.03
C LEU A 314 20.55 23.06 4.73
N LYS A 315 21.80 23.39 4.38
CA LYS A 315 22.47 24.59 4.90
C LYS A 315 21.79 25.87 4.38
N ALA A 316 21.35 25.88 3.13
CA ALA A 316 20.66 27.02 2.52
C ALA A 316 19.30 27.31 3.16
N GLU A 317 18.61 26.30 3.72
CA GLU A 317 17.36 26.49 4.46
C GLU A 317 17.55 27.26 5.78
N GLY A 318 18.78 27.30 6.32
CA GLY A 318 19.12 28.09 7.51
C GLY A 318 18.43 27.64 8.81
N LYS A 319 17.84 26.45 8.81
CA LYS A 319 17.09 25.89 9.96
C LYS A 319 17.74 24.59 10.43
N PRO A 320 17.91 24.39 11.75
CA PRO A 320 18.34 23.10 12.28
C PRO A 320 17.36 21.99 11.88
N VAL A 321 17.88 20.87 11.40
CA VAL A 321 17.06 19.72 10.95
C VAL A 321 16.66 18.87 12.15
N ARG A 322 15.38 18.51 12.23
CA ARG A 322 14.89 17.57 13.23
C ARG A 322 15.17 16.14 12.80
N ILE A 323 16.15 15.48 13.43
CA ILE A 323 16.47 14.06 13.20
C ILE A 323 16.23 13.19 14.43
N HIS A 324 15.44 13.69 15.38
CA HIS A 324 14.94 12.93 16.50
C HIS A 324 13.44 12.68 16.35
N HIS A 325 13.00 11.55 16.88
CA HIS A 325 11.61 11.13 16.85
C HIS A 325 10.94 11.39 18.19
N GLU A 326 9.69 11.84 18.18
CA GLU A 326 8.93 12.18 19.39
C GLU A 326 7.82 11.17 19.74
N ARG A 327 7.53 10.15 18.89
CA ARG A 327 6.42 9.23 19.21
C ARG A 327 6.81 8.26 20.33
N GLY A 328 5.90 8.11 21.29
CA GLY A 328 6.06 7.24 22.45
C GLY A 328 6.30 8.02 23.74
N ARG A 329 6.80 7.35 24.78
CA ARG A 329 7.02 7.97 26.10
C ARG A 329 8.28 8.84 26.18
N ARG A 330 9.22 8.69 25.24
CA ARG A 330 10.51 9.42 25.21
C ARG A 330 10.94 9.63 23.77
N GLY A 331 11.49 10.81 23.48
CA GLY A 331 12.12 11.08 22.20
C GLY A 331 13.37 10.23 21.98
N ARG A 332 13.76 10.02 20.73
CA ARG A 332 14.96 9.23 20.38
C ARG A 332 15.77 9.86 19.26
N LEU A 333 17.09 9.86 19.39
CA LEU A 333 18.06 10.40 18.44
C LEU A 333 19.03 9.31 17.97
N ASP A 334 19.18 9.12 16.66
CA ASP A 334 20.19 8.23 16.08
C ASP A 334 21.56 8.94 16.06
N GLY A 335 22.50 8.43 16.86
CA GLY A 335 23.81 9.06 17.01
C GLY A 335 24.67 9.03 15.74
N ARG A 336 24.49 8.04 14.86
CA ARG A 336 25.26 7.93 13.61
C ARG A 336 24.77 8.98 12.62
N LEU A 337 23.46 9.16 12.51
CA LEU A 337 22.87 10.19 11.67
C LEU A 337 23.25 11.59 12.19
N ALA A 338 23.17 11.81 13.50
CA ALA A 338 23.56 13.09 14.11
C ALA A 338 25.03 13.42 13.84
N ASP A 339 25.95 12.49 14.08
CA ASP A 339 27.38 12.72 13.80
C ASP A 339 27.63 13.00 12.31
N THR A 340 26.99 12.24 11.42
CA THR A 340 27.17 12.42 9.96
C THR A 340 26.63 13.78 9.49
N CYS A 341 25.48 14.22 10.01
CA CYS A 341 24.94 15.55 9.70
C CYS A 341 25.90 16.65 10.14
N LEU A 342 26.39 16.58 11.38
CA LEU A 342 27.33 17.56 11.93
C LEU A 342 28.66 17.57 11.18
N GLN A 343 29.17 16.41 10.78
CA GLN A 343 30.36 16.29 9.92
C GLN A 343 30.20 17.04 8.59
N LEU A 344 28.99 17.03 8.01
CA LEU A 344 28.68 17.72 6.75
C LEU A 344 28.32 19.21 6.94
N GLY A 345 28.35 19.69 8.18
CA GLY A 345 27.96 21.05 8.56
C GLY A 345 26.45 21.28 8.54
N ILE A 346 25.64 20.22 8.62
CA ILE A 346 24.19 20.32 8.73
C ILE A 346 23.85 20.50 10.20
N SER A 347 23.24 21.63 10.56
CA SER A 347 22.79 21.89 11.93
C SER A 347 21.68 20.92 12.32
N VAL A 348 21.82 20.31 13.49
CA VAL A 348 20.83 19.38 14.06
C VAL A 348 20.06 20.09 15.18
N GLN A 349 18.74 19.96 15.20
CA GLN A 349 17.90 20.50 16.27
C GLN A 349 18.20 19.81 17.61
N ASP A 350 18.39 20.58 18.69
CA ASP A 350 18.49 20.06 20.06
C ASP A 350 17.17 19.34 20.44
N PRO A 351 17.21 18.02 20.70
CA PRO A 351 16.01 17.28 21.12
C PRO A 351 15.64 17.51 22.60
N GLY A 352 16.43 18.29 23.33
CA GLY A 352 16.23 18.55 24.75
C GLY A 352 16.62 17.38 25.67
N PRO A 353 16.58 17.61 27.00
CA PRO A 353 16.94 16.61 27.99
C PRO A 353 15.93 15.46 28.03
N GLY A 354 16.38 14.26 28.39
CA GLY A 354 15.52 13.08 28.50
C GLY A 354 15.23 12.36 27.17
N THR A 355 15.69 12.90 26.05
CA THR A 355 15.76 12.16 24.78
C THR A 355 16.79 11.05 24.88
N LEU A 356 16.45 9.86 24.38
CA LEU A 356 17.35 8.72 24.35
C LEU A 356 18.25 8.79 23.11
N LEU A 357 19.56 8.81 23.31
CA LEU A 357 20.55 8.65 22.25
C LEU A 357 20.78 7.16 21.98
N ASP A 358 20.44 6.69 20.78
CA ASP A 358 20.73 5.34 20.30
C ASP A 358 22.08 5.35 19.56
N LEU A 359 23.00 4.45 19.93
CA LEU A 359 24.32 4.31 19.31
C LEU A 359 24.41 2.99 18.55
N PRO A 360 24.18 2.99 17.21
CA PRO A 360 24.39 1.81 16.38
C PRO A 360 25.79 1.20 16.60
N PRO A 361 25.97 -0.11 16.35
CA PRO A 361 27.26 -0.78 16.57
C PRO A 361 28.36 -0.22 15.65
N ARG A 362 29.14 0.72 16.18
CA ARG A 362 30.31 1.40 15.58
C ARG A 362 31.37 1.67 16.65
N ARG A 363 32.60 1.99 16.23
CA ARG A 363 33.68 2.36 17.17
C ARG A 363 33.36 3.70 17.83
N LYS A 364 33.87 3.92 19.04
CA LYS A 364 33.61 5.15 19.82
C LYS A 364 34.07 6.43 19.11
N ASP A 365 35.18 6.35 18.37
CA ASP A 365 35.75 7.50 17.65
C ASP A 365 34.90 7.93 16.46
N ASP A 366 33.95 7.09 16.03
CA ASP A 366 33.01 7.35 14.93
C ASP A 366 31.89 8.36 15.31
N TYR A 367 31.94 8.96 16.52
CA TYR A 367 30.97 9.95 17.02
C TYR A 367 31.64 11.27 17.45
N ALA A 368 32.77 11.62 16.83
CA ALA A 368 33.58 12.77 17.21
C ALA A 368 32.88 14.13 17.01
N HIS A 369 32.13 14.30 15.93
CA HIS A 369 31.43 15.55 15.61
C HIS A 369 30.26 15.78 16.55
N LEU A 370 29.51 14.72 16.86
CA LEU A 370 28.44 14.76 17.86
C LEU A 370 28.96 15.18 19.24
N ARG A 371 30.14 14.69 19.63
CA ARG A 371 30.75 15.02 20.92
C ARG A 371 31.38 16.40 20.95
N ALA A 372 31.85 16.89 19.80
CA ALA A 372 32.46 18.22 19.66
C ALA A 372 31.42 19.33 19.44
N ASP A 373 30.18 18.97 19.07
CA ASP A 373 29.12 19.95 18.85
C ASP A 373 28.85 20.79 20.11
N PRO A 374 28.78 22.13 20.00
CA PRO A 374 28.63 23.00 21.15
C PRO A 374 27.29 22.84 21.89
N VAL A 375 26.26 22.30 21.24
CA VAL A 375 24.93 22.12 21.83
C VAL A 375 24.73 20.66 22.26
N LEU A 376 24.91 19.71 21.34
CA LEU A 376 24.69 18.28 21.57
C LEU A 376 25.82 17.62 22.36
N GLY A 377 27.07 18.07 22.21
CA GLY A 377 28.22 17.55 22.94
C GLY A 377 27.97 17.54 24.46
N PRO A 378 27.63 18.70 25.08
CA PRO A 378 27.23 18.77 26.49
C PRO A 378 26.06 17.86 26.87
N ARG A 379 25.04 17.71 25.99
CA ARG A 379 23.90 16.81 26.21
C ARG A 379 24.31 15.34 26.30
N THR A 380 25.38 14.95 25.60
CA THR A 380 25.90 13.57 25.62
C THR A 380 26.87 13.27 26.76
N ALA A 381 27.16 14.23 27.65
CA ALA A 381 28.21 14.11 28.66
C ALA A 381 28.07 12.88 29.59
N ARG A 382 26.83 12.41 29.83
CA ARG A 382 26.54 11.21 30.65
C ARG A 382 26.33 9.93 29.84
N VAL A 383 26.40 10.00 28.51
CA VAL A 383 26.17 8.85 27.64
C VAL A 383 27.46 8.03 27.49
N VAL A 384 27.36 6.72 27.71
CA VAL A 384 28.47 5.79 27.48
C VAL A 384 28.49 5.37 26.02
N PHE A 385 29.47 5.87 25.27
CA PHE A 385 29.66 5.53 23.87
C PHE A 385 30.29 4.15 23.68
N ARG A 386 29.44 3.11 23.65
CA ARG A 386 29.80 1.72 23.33
C ARG A 386 28.96 1.21 22.15
N PRO A 387 29.48 0.28 21.33
CA PRO A 387 28.74 -0.29 20.21
C PRO A 387 27.39 -0.88 20.66
N GLY A 388 26.29 -0.49 20.03
CA GLY A 388 24.93 -0.95 20.39
C GLY A 388 24.42 -0.41 21.73
N GLY A 389 25.10 0.59 22.30
CA GLY A 389 24.73 1.26 23.53
C GLY A 389 23.80 2.45 23.31
N GLY A 390 23.70 3.28 24.34
CA GLY A 390 22.89 4.48 24.34
C GLY A 390 22.77 5.07 25.73
N GLY A 391 22.08 6.20 25.85
CA GLY A 391 21.86 6.87 27.12
C GLY A 391 20.92 8.06 27.00
N LEU A 392 20.40 8.54 28.12
CA LEU A 392 19.58 9.75 28.14
C LEU A 392 20.48 10.97 28.01
N LEU A 393 20.04 11.91 27.18
CA LEU A 393 20.61 13.25 27.09
C LEU A 393 20.26 14.05 28.36
N VAL A 394 21.19 14.90 28.81
CA VAL A 394 21.08 15.70 30.06
C VAL A 394 20.62 17.13 29.87
#